data_AF-A0A2W4TD21-F1
#
_entry.id   AF-A0A2W4TD21-F1
#
_cell.length_a   1.000
_cell.length_b   1.000
_cell.length_c   1.000
_cell.angle_alpha   90.00
_cell.angle_beta   90.00
_cell.angle_gamma   90.00
#
_symmetry.space_group_name_H-M   'P 1'
#
loop_
_entity.id
_entity.type
_entity.pdbx_description
1 polymer ?
#
loop_
_entity_poly.entity_id
_entity_poly.type
_entity_poly.pdbx_seq_one_letter_code
_entity_poly.pdbx_strand_id
1 'polypeptide(L)'
;MVALRAMLRRLVLPMAAFAAAAMAGACDRAPSAPSPNPEPVDPAVAVFTLSGSITDDSHAPLAGARVSIAEGAADEPPAAVSDDAGHYEIAALPSGTYVVRAEADGFSPATNHVVIEGDTRIDFTLRRPDTGGEGGPDDPGDDPDPVLYTLSGTTLDERTREPLSGVRIEIASGPNSGRATTAEGGQWTMADLVPGPLALIASIDGYTEARVELSLDSDTRIELRLTPAAPGPSGPALAGVVVDALSQAPLPGVVVRVAGGGNGTSGPDGHFVVPTGGESSRYRTVLSAPDVVERSTIVAAGSEAEIGLIPARFDLRSFDEMFRGRGALHRWVEAPRLVIERRVLRFSNTTDSHYEAGEALMTEEESAGLAADLAWALPQLTGGRFAAFASVDVVASEPGTSVPIGQNGVIFVARFEGLTDALGAWGYGRWAWNATGEVRRGAVMLDATFDSEPSVHRRSLRAHELGHALGCDHVSAPTSVMHVSARIEPTSFDLDAARIAFQRPPLNRAPDIDPDPLVVSRAPDGLVWAGDR
;
A
#
# COMPACT_ATOMS: atom_id res chain seq x y z
N MET A 1 53.56 -62.07 -0.63
CA MET A 1 54.41 -61.32 -1.56
C MET A 1 54.34 -59.84 -1.20
N VAL A 2 55.48 -59.32 -0.73
CA VAL A 2 56.04 -57.96 -0.81
C VAL A 2 55.13 -56.71 -0.98
N ALA A 3 55.43 -55.72 -0.14
CA ALA A 3 54.93 -54.35 0.00
C ALA A 3 54.99 -53.43 -1.23
N LEU A 4 54.19 -52.34 -1.24
CA LEU A 4 54.70 -50.95 -1.33
C LEU A 4 53.67 -49.85 -0.94
N ARG A 5 54.22 -48.74 -0.46
CA ARG A 5 53.71 -47.46 0.11
C ARG A 5 52.78 -46.66 -0.85
N ALA A 6 52.02 -45.62 -0.48
CA ALA A 6 52.35 -44.48 0.40
C ALA A 6 51.13 -43.62 0.83
N MET A 7 51.39 -42.87 1.91
CA MET A 7 50.69 -41.75 2.58
C MET A 7 49.81 -40.79 1.75
N LEU A 8 48.71 -40.34 2.37
CA LEU A 8 48.39 -38.91 2.55
C LEU A 8 47.60 -38.71 3.87
N ARG A 9 48.07 -37.79 4.73
CA ARG A 9 47.47 -37.35 6.00
C ARG A 9 46.88 -35.95 5.83
N ARG A 10 45.72 -35.68 6.48
CA ARG A 10 45.16 -34.41 7.03
C ARG A 10 43.62 -34.54 7.02
N LEU A 11 42.81 -34.09 7.97
CA LEU A 11 42.95 -33.19 9.12
C LEU A 11 41.77 -33.48 10.07
N VAL A 12 42.01 -33.64 11.38
CA VAL A 12 40.98 -33.66 12.43
C VAL A 12 41.21 -32.40 13.27
N LEU A 13 40.18 -31.57 13.45
CA LEU A 13 40.20 -30.44 14.39
C LEU A 13 39.51 -30.86 15.70
N PRO A 14 40.11 -30.59 16.89
CA PRO A 14 39.42 -30.73 18.16
C PRO A 14 38.84 -29.40 18.67
N MET A 15 37.73 -29.51 19.41
CA MET A 15 37.15 -28.50 20.30
C MET A 15 38.18 -27.96 21.30
N ALA A 16 38.19 -26.64 21.50
CA ALA A 16 38.87 -26.00 22.62
C ALA A 16 37.84 -25.55 23.67
N ALA A 17 38.09 -25.95 24.92
CA ALA A 17 37.49 -25.42 26.13
C ALA A 17 38.60 -24.74 26.96
N PHE A 18 38.34 -23.57 27.53
CA PHE A 18 39.06 -22.97 28.69
C PHE A 18 38.17 -21.82 29.19
N ALA A 19 37.47 -21.94 30.33
CA ALA A 19 37.87 -21.80 31.74
C ALA A 19 37.70 -20.37 32.28
N ALA A 20 37.02 -20.31 33.43
CA ALA A 20 36.70 -19.11 34.21
C ALA A 20 37.87 -18.69 35.12
N ALA A 21 37.98 -17.38 35.39
CA ALA A 21 38.61 -16.82 36.58
C ALA A 21 38.01 -15.44 36.90
N ALA A 22 37.91 -15.14 38.20
CA ALA A 22 37.05 -14.14 38.81
C ALA A 22 37.74 -12.81 39.20
N MET A 23 36.92 -11.75 39.21
CA MET A 23 36.82 -10.60 40.13
C MET A 23 38.08 -9.94 40.75
N ALA A 24 38.30 -8.65 40.45
CA ALA A 24 37.99 -7.50 41.34
C ALA A 24 38.79 -6.23 40.93
N GLY A 25 38.15 -5.06 40.97
CA GLY A 25 38.82 -3.75 40.96
C GLY A 25 38.12 -2.69 40.12
N ALA A 26 37.24 -1.90 40.75
CA ALA A 26 36.50 -0.79 40.15
C ALA A 26 37.37 0.43 39.83
N CYS A 27 36.96 1.20 38.82
CA CYS A 27 36.91 2.68 38.82
C CYS A 27 36.08 3.19 37.62
N ASP A 28 34.97 3.89 37.95
CA ASP A 28 34.20 4.89 37.21
C ASP A 28 33.98 4.80 35.68
N ARG A 29 32.72 4.50 35.31
CA ARG A 29 31.91 5.39 34.44
C ARG A 29 30.43 5.08 34.57
N ALA A 30 29.63 6.10 34.85
CA ALA A 30 28.17 6.02 34.97
C ALA A 30 27.50 5.54 33.67
N PRO A 31 26.36 4.81 33.74
CA PRO A 31 25.59 4.41 32.57
C PRO A 31 24.92 5.64 31.93
N SER A 32 25.12 5.81 30.62
CA SER A 32 24.43 6.82 29.82
C SER A 32 22.92 6.56 29.81
N ALA A 33 22.13 7.59 30.10
CA ALA A 33 20.68 7.58 29.98
C ALA A 33 20.24 7.32 28.53
N PRO A 34 19.06 6.68 28.29
CA PRO A 34 18.51 6.57 26.94
C PRO A 34 18.18 7.97 26.41
N SER A 35 18.57 8.23 25.16
CA SER A 35 18.27 9.48 24.45
C SER A 35 16.76 9.74 24.41
N PRO A 36 16.29 10.97 24.65
CA PRO A 36 14.90 11.33 24.37
C PRO A 36 14.66 11.25 22.86
N ASN A 37 13.50 10.72 22.48
CA ASN A 37 13.00 10.70 21.10
C ASN A 37 13.06 12.13 20.51
N PRO A 38 13.50 12.35 19.26
CA PRO A 38 13.40 13.67 18.66
C PRO A 38 11.91 14.01 18.45
N GLU A 39 11.50 15.18 18.94
CA GLU A 39 10.22 15.78 18.58
C GLU A 39 10.14 15.97 17.06
N PRO A 40 8.94 15.93 16.44
CA PRO A 40 8.80 16.19 15.02
C PRO A 40 9.30 17.61 14.73
N VAL A 41 10.40 17.71 13.99
CA VAL A 41 10.93 18.97 13.50
C VAL A 41 9.96 19.44 12.42
N ASP A 42 9.31 20.58 12.64
CA ASP A 42 8.60 21.31 11.57
C ASP A 42 9.51 21.39 10.33
N PRO A 43 9.01 21.19 9.10
CA PRO A 43 9.83 21.37 7.92
C PRO A 43 10.38 22.79 7.96
N ALA A 44 11.71 22.92 8.10
CA ALA A 44 12.36 24.21 8.16
C ALA A 44 11.96 25.01 6.92
N VAL A 45 11.15 26.06 7.12
CA VAL A 45 10.82 27.01 6.06
C VAL A 45 12.15 27.64 5.65
N ALA A 46 12.52 27.50 4.39
CA ALA A 46 13.71 28.16 3.88
C ALA A 46 13.53 29.67 4.05
N VAL A 47 14.42 30.29 4.82
CA VAL A 47 14.46 31.73 5.04
C VAL A 47 15.68 32.34 4.39
N PHE A 48 15.54 33.55 3.88
CA PHE A 48 16.52 34.25 3.08
C PHE A 48 16.72 35.69 3.58
N THR A 49 17.81 36.31 3.14
CA THR A 49 18.16 37.69 3.50
C THR A 49 17.89 38.65 2.34
N LEU A 50 17.23 39.78 2.64
CA LEU A 50 17.11 40.92 1.76
C LEU A 50 18.14 41.99 2.16
N SER A 51 19.05 42.36 1.27
CA SER A 51 20.08 43.38 1.51
C SER A 51 20.06 44.48 0.45
N GLY A 52 20.76 45.58 0.66
CA GLY A 52 20.74 46.68 -0.30
C GLY A 52 21.46 47.94 0.12
N SER A 53 21.43 48.94 -0.76
CA SER A 53 21.94 50.29 -0.49
C SER A 53 20.90 51.36 -0.83
N ILE A 54 20.90 52.47 -0.08
CA ILE A 54 20.00 53.60 -0.27
C ILE A 54 20.84 54.84 -0.58
N THR A 55 20.52 55.51 -1.69
CA THR A 55 21.23 56.69 -2.17
C THR A 55 20.26 57.85 -2.44
N ASP A 56 20.76 59.08 -2.50
CA ASP A 56 20.01 60.21 -3.04
C ASP A 56 20.20 60.36 -4.57
N ASP A 57 19.52 61.33 -5.17
CA ASP A 57 19.63 61.68 -6.58
C ASP A 57 21.04 62.12 -7.02
N SER A 58 21.88 62.55 -6.07
CA SER A 58 23.30 62.84 -6.29
C SER A 58 24.20 61.61 -6.15
N HIS A 59 23.62 60.43 -5.92
CA HIS A 59 24.27 59.15 -5.62
C HIS A 59 25.04 59.13 -4.29
N ALA A 60 24.75 60.07 -3.38
CA ALA A 60 25.32 60.03 -2.04
C ALA A 60 24.56 59.00 -1.18
N PRO A 61 25.25 58.21 -0.33
CA PRO A 61 24.58 57.24 0.54
C PRO A 61 23.69 57.94 1.57
N LEU A 62 22.48 57.41 1.76
CA LEU A 62 21.52 57.90 2.74
C LEU A 62 21.53 57.02 3.98
N ALA A 63 22.11 57.53 5.07
CA ALA A 63 22.07 56.92 6.39
C ALA A 63 20.75 57.23 7.10
N GLY A 64 20.23 56.27 7.89
CA GLY A 64 19.03 56.47 8.68
C GLY A 64 17.70 56.31 7.92
N ALA A 65 17.72 55.86 6.67
CA ALA A 65 16.51 55.59 5.90
C ALA A 65 15.91 54.23 6.32
N ARG A 66 14.60 54.17 6.54
CA ARG A 66 13.88 52.98 6.98
C ARG A 66 13.40 52.16 5.78
N VAL A 67 13.69 50.86 5.77
CA VAL A 67 13.17 49.88 4.80
C VAL A 67 12.22 48.94 5.52
N SER A 68 11.03 48.72 4.98
CA SER A 68 10.00 47.86 5.59
C SER A 68 9.26 46.99 4.58
N ILE A 69 8.76 45.85 5.05
CA ILE A 69 7.96 44.91 4.26
C ILE A 69 6.47 45.15 4.51
N ALA A 70 5.70 45.66 3.54
CA ALA A 70 4.34 46.15 3.80
C ALA A 70 3.26 45.05 3.87
N GLU A 71 3.42 43.90 3.19
CA GLU A 71 2.47 42.77 3.24
C GLU A 71 3.20 41.40 3.17
N GLY A 72 2.74 40.43 3.96
CA GLY A 72 3.23 39.02 3.92
C GLY A 72 3.87 38.45 5.20
N ALA A 73 3.91 39.17 6.32
CA ALA A 73 4.34 38.64 7.63
C ALA A 73 3.60 39.35 8.80
N ALA A 74 3.66 38.75 10.00
CA ALA A 74 2.88 39.00 11.23
C ALA A 74 2.71 40.47 11.70
N ASP A 75 1.93 40.68 12.77
CA ASP A 75 1.46 41.96 13.37
C ASP A 75 2.50 43.10 13.49
N GLU A 76 3.79 42.82 13.35
CA GLU A 76 4.86 43.80 13.17
C GLU A 76 5.71 43.46 11.93
N PRO A 77 5.61 44.22 10.81
CA PRO A 77 6.34 43.91 9.59
C PRO A 77 7.87 44.10 9.78
N PRO A 78 8.70 43.14 9.33
CA PRO A 78 10.15 43.27 9.38
C PRO A 78 10.64 44.57 8.72
N ALA A 79 11.58 45.25 9.38
CA ALA A 79 12.16 46.49 8.92
C ALA A 79 13.64 46.63 9.32
N ALA A 80 14.39 47.39 8.53
CA ALA A 80 15.78 47.75 8.77
C ALA A 80 15.98 49.24 8.57
N VAL A 81 17.09 49.77 9.10
CA VAL A 81 17.51 51.17 8.92
C VAL A 81 18.88 51.15 8.25
N SER A 82 19.09 52.00 7.24
CA SER A 82 20.36 52.07 6.53
C SER A 82 21.49 52.64 7.41
N ASP A 83 22.69 52.08 7.27
CA ASP A 83 23.90 52.50 7.98
C ASP A 83 24.55 53.77 7.39
N ASP A 84 25.66 54.23 7.96
CA ASP A 84 26.41 55.42 7.53
C ASP A 84 26.93 55.34 6.07
N ALA A 85 27.00 54.13 5.51
CA ALA A 85 27.36 53.89 4.12
C ALA A 85 26.14 53.60 3.23
N GLY A 86 24.92 53.76 3.76
CA GLY A 86 23.65 53.60 3.07
C GLY A 86 23.15 52.15 2.99
N HIS A 87 23.81 51.19 3.63
CA HIS A 87 23.46 49.77 3.49
C HIS A 87 22.40 49.34 4.49
N TYR A 88 21.50 48.44 4.07
CA TYR A 88 20.48 47.84 4.93
C TYR A 88 20.43 46.32 4.75
N GLU A 89 19.94 45.61 5.78
CA GLU A 89 19.74 44.17 5.75
C GLU A 89 18.51 43.75 6.58
N ILE A 90 17.62 42.96 5.97
CA ILE A 90 16.45 42.33 6.60
C ILE A 90 16.62 40.81 6.44
N ALA A 91 16.94 40.12 7.52
CA ALA A 91 17.15 38.67 7.53
C ALA A 91 15.88 37.88 7.87
N ALA A 92 15.95 36.57 7.67
CA ALA A 92 14.94 35.60 8.08
C ALA A 92 13.57 35.75 7.39
N LEU A 93 13.56 36.13 6.10
CA LEU A 93 12.34 36.22 5.30
C LEU A 93 12.02 34.87 4.66
N PRO A 94 10.85 34.26 4.91
CA PRO A 94 10.40 33.09 4.17
C PRO A 94 10.43 33.31 2.65
N SER A 95 10.48 32.23 1.88
CA SER A 95 10.19 32.34 0.44
C SER A 95 8.80 32.94 0.22
N GLY A 96 8.70 34.02 -0.54
CA GLY A 96 7.43 34.72 -0.72
C GLY A 96 7.52 35.98 -1.57
N THR A 97 6.36 36.53 -1.93
CA THR A 97 6.27 37.81 -2.62
C THR A 97 6.05 38.92 -1.60
N TYR A 98 6.86 39.97 -1.69
CA TYR A 98 6.90 41.06 -0.73
C TYR A 98 6.84 42.42 -1.42
N VAL A 99 6.19 43.37 -0.74
CA VAL A 99 6.25 44.80 -1.07
C VAL A 99 7.24 45.46 -0.14
N VAL A 100 8.38 45.94 -0.67
CA VAL A 100 9.46 46.57 0.09
C VAL A 100 9.36 48.08 -0.09
N ARG A 101 9.28 48.83 1.00
CA ARG A 101 9.20 50.29 1.00
C ARG A 101 10.38 50.91 1.74
N ALA A 102 11.10 51.82 1.09
CA ALA A 102 12.16 52.63 1.65
C ALA A 102 11.71 54.08 1.85
N GLU A 103 12.00 54.68 3.00
CA GLU A 103 11.62 56.05 3.36
C GLU A 103 12.68 56.75 4.22
N ALA A 104 12.83 58.07 4.06
CA ALA A 104 13.76 58.88 4.85
C ALA A 104 13.19 60.29 5.04
N ASP A 105 13.48 60.93 6.18
CA ASP A 105 12.99 62.27 6.48
C ASP A 105 13.47 63.29 5.43
N GLY A 106 12.53 64.02 4.85
CA GLY A 106 12.81 65.01 3.80
C GLY A 106 13.00 64.41 2.39
N PHE A 107 12.72 63.12 2.20
CA PHE A 107 12.71 62.45 0.90
C PHE A 107 11.36 61.78 0.61
N SER A 108 11.00 61.67 -0.67
CA SER A 108 9.85 60.90 -1.12
C SER A 108 10.14 59.39 -0.98
N PRO A 109 9.18 58.59 -0.47
CA PRO A 109 9.37 57.14 -0.30
C PRO A 109 9.42 56.42 -1.65
N ALA A 110 10.14 55.29 -1.70
CA ALA A 110 10.20 54.42 -2.87
C ALA A 110 9.73 53.00 -2.51
N THR A 111 8.98 52.37 -3.40
CA THR A 111 8.41 51.02 -3.19
C THR A 111 8.83 50.07 -4.31
N ASN A 112 9.09 48.81 -3.98
CA ASN A 112 9.49 47.78 -4.93
C ASN A 112 8.80 46.44 -4.60
N HIS A 113 8.34 45.72 -5.64
CA HIS A 113 7.73 44.39 -5.49
C HIS A 113 8.77 43.32 -5.82
N VAL A 114 9.02 42.39 -4.89
CA VAL A 114 10.07 41.37 -5.05
C VAL A 114 9.58 39.99 -4.66
N VAL A 115 10.03 38.97 -5.40
CA VAL A 115 9.89 37.56 -5.02
C VAL A 115 11.21 37.12 -4.40
N ILE A 116 11.16 36.69 -3.14
CA ILE A 116 12.30 36.14 -2.42
C ILE A 116 12.22 34.61 -2.51
N GLU A 117 13.15 34.01 -3.24
CA GLU A 117 13.37 32.56 -3.33
C GLU A 117 14.83 32.18 -2.96
N GLY A 118 15.61 33.18 -2.56
CA GLY A 118 17.04 33.17 -2.31
C GLY A 118 17.49 34.51 -1.69
N ASP A 119 18.73 34.59 -1.22
CA ASP A 119 19.29 35.87 -0.75
C ASP A 119 19.24 36.90 -1.89
N THR A 120 18.59 38.03 -1.62
CA THR A 120 18.18 39.01 -2.63
C THR A 120 18.75 40.38 -2.30
N ARG A 121 19.22 41.12 -3.31
CA ARG A 121 19.73 42.48 -3.16
C ARG A 121 18.89 43.50 -3.93
N ILE A 122 18.43 44.56 -3.27
CA ILE A 122 17.67 45.67 -3.88
C ILE A 122 18.30 47.00 -3.45
N ASP A 123 18.62 47.87 -4.41
CA ASP A 123 19.08 49.22 -4.10
C ASP A 123 17.94 50.23 -4.33
N PHE A 124 17.87 51.29 -3.50
CA PHE A 124 16.88 52.36 -3.61
C PHE A 124 17.58 53.72 -3.86
N THR A 125 16.92 54.58 -4.62
CA THR A 125 17.30 55.99 -4.75
C THR A 125 16.12 56.86 -4.32
N LEU A 126 16.27 57.62 -3.23
CA LEU A 126 15.24 58.51 -2.70
C LEU A 126 15.52 59.95 -3.15
N ARG A 127 14.46 60.72 -3.45
CA ARG A 127 14.58 62.10 -3.97
C ARG A 127 13.94 63.09 -3.00
N ARG A 128 14.49 64.30 -2.88
CA ARG A 128 13.86 65.36 -2.09
C ARG A 128 12.67 65.94 -2.85
N PRO A 129 11.56 66.28 -2.17
CA PRO A 129 10.46 67.00 -2.80
C PRO A 129 10.91 68.43 -3.13
N ASP A 130 10.71 68.85 -4.39
CA ASP A 130 11.10 70.18 -4.86
C ASP A 130 10.32 71.28 -4.13
N THR A 131 11.04 72.15 -3.41
CA THR A 131 10.47 73.34 -2.75
C THR A 131 10.61 74.58 -3.62
N GLY A 132 9.52 75.11 -4.17
CA GLY A 132 9.51 76.45 -4.76
C GLY A 132 8.13 76.99 -5.17
N GLY A 133 7.69 78.07 -4.52
CA GLY A 133 6.79 79.08 -5.10
C GLY A 133 5.32 79.09 -4.64
N GLU A 134 4.88 80.23 -4.13
CA GLU A 134 3.56 80.52 -3.54
C GLU A 134 2.38 80.51 -4.53
N GLY A 135 1.23 79.95 -4.12
CA GLY A 135 -0.10 80.15 -4.73
C GLY A 135 -1.05 78.96 -4.48
N GLY A 136 -2.08 79.12 -3.64
CA GLY A 136 -3.16 78.11 -3.46
C GLY A 136 -4.42 78.43 -4.29
N PRO A 137 -5.59 77.86 -3.96
CA PRO A 137 -5.95 76.46 -3.70
C PRO A 137 -6.72 75.83 -4.90
N ASP A 138 -6.89 74.50 -4.89
CA ASP A 138 -7.63 73.67 -5.88
C ASP A 138 -6.85 73.22 -7.14
N ASP A 139 -6.10 72.11 -7.06
CA ASP A 139 -6.21 70.91 -7.92
C ASP A 139 -5.16 69.83 -7.51
N PRO A 140 -5.52 68.54 -7.28
CA PRO A 140 -4.57 67.45 -7.09
C PRO A 140 -4.29 66.72 -8.41
N GLY A 141 -3.03 66.57 -8.84
CA GLY A 141 -2.73 65.68 -9.98
C GLY A 141 -1.26 65.58 -10.40
N ASP A 142 -0.92 64.38 -10.86
CA ASP A 142 0.27 63.96 -11.63
C ASP A 142 1.54 63.54 -10.87
N ASP A 143 1.41 62.54 -10.00
CA ASP A 143 2.21 61.32 -10.20
C ASP A 143 1.37 60.42 -11.12
N PRO A 144 1.86 59.90 -12.27
CA PRO A 144 1.03 59.01 -13.08
C PRO A 144 0.75 57.75 -12.26
N ASP A 145 -0.52 57.51 -11.95
CA ASP A 145 -0.98 56.25 -11.38
C ASP A 145 -0.35 55.08 -12.17
N PRO A 146 0.09 54.00 -11.50
CA PRO A 146 0.59 52.84 -12.21
C PRO A 146 -0.47 52.41 -13.22
N VAL A 147 -0.10 52.37 -14.50
CA VAL A 147 -1.03 51.99 -15.56
C VAL A 147 -1.32 50.51 -15.40
N LEU A 148 -2.43 50.21 -14.74
CA LEU A 148 -2.95 48.87 -14.55
C LEU A 148 -4.01 48.59 -15.61
N TYR A 149 -4.07 47.35 -16.05
CA TYR A 149 -5.02 46.89 -17.04
C TYR A 149 -5.98 45.87 -16.46
N THR A 150 -7.19 45.90 -16.99
CA THR A 150 -8.18 44.87 -16.78
C THR A 150 -8.12 43.86 -17.92
N LEU A 151 -7.96 42.60 -17.56
CA LEU A 151 -8.17 41.49 -18.47
C LEU A 151 -9.55 40.89 -18.20
N SER A 152 -10.41 40.90 -19.21
CA SER A 152 -11.72 40.27 -19.14
C SER A 152 -11.89 39.23 -20.22
N GLY A 153 -12.86 38.35 -20.06
CA GLY A 153 -13.15 37.39 -21.11
C GLY A 153 -14.45 36.67 -20.97
N THR A 154 -14.69 35.79 -21.94
CA THR A 154 -15.81 34.86 -21.93
C THR A 154 -15.27 33.49 -22.29
N THR A 155 -15.67 32.48 -21.52
CA THR A 155 -15.24 31.10 -21.72
C THR A 155 -16.40 30.30 -22.29
N LEU A 156 -16.18 29.64 -23.43
CA LEU A 156 -17.19 28.90 -24.18
C LEU A 156 -16.74 27.44 -24.37
N ASP A 157 -17.72 26.54 -24.51
CA ASP A 157 -17.50 25.20 -25.07
C ASP A 157 -17.17 25.32 -26.56
N GLU A 158 -16.03 24.77 -27.01
CA GLU A 158 -15.59 24.85 -28.41
C GLU A 158 -16.60 24.25 -29.40
N ARG A 159 -17.33 23.21 -28.97
CA ARG A 159 -18.27 22.45 -29.80
C ARG A 159 -19.66 23.09 -29.82
N THR A 160 -20.23 23.44 -28.67
CA THR A 160 -21.60 23.96 -28.58
C THR A 160 -21.67 25.47 -28.70
N ARG A 161 -20.54 26.17 -28.44
CA ARG A 161 -20.46 27.63 -28.27
C ARG A 161 -21.30 28.17 -27.12
N GLU A 162 -21.72 27.30 -26.19
CA GLU A 162 -22.42 27.72 -24.99
C GLU A 162 -21.43 28.24 -23.94
N PRO A 163 -21.82 29.24 -23.12
CA PRO A 163 -20.98 29.75 -22.06
C PRO A 163 -20.74 28.73 -20.95
N LEU A 164 -19.49 28.64 -20.48
CA LEU A 164 -19.08 27.75 -19.40
C LEU A 164 -18.96 28.54 -18.09
N SER A 165 -19.86 28.24 -17.15
CA SER A 165 -19.82 28.77 -15.77
C SER A 165 -18.93 27.90 -14.88
N GLY A 166 -18.27 28.50 -13.88
CA GLY A 166 -17.44 27.78 -12.92
C GLY A 166 -16.04 27.40 -13.40
N VAL A 167 -15.61 27.89 -14.58
CA VAL A 167 -14.24 27.65 -15.09
C VAL A 167 -13.26 28.48 -14.27
N ARG A 168 -12.22 27.83 -13.74
CA ARG A 168 -11.13 28.50 -13.04
C ARG A 168 -10.19 29.10 -14.07
N ILE A 169 -9.94 30.40 -13.97
CA ILE A 169 -8.93 31.12 -14.76
C ILE A 169 -7.79 31.49 -13.81
N GLU A 170 -6.56 31.12 -14.16
CA GLU A 170 -5.39 31.28 -13.30
C GLU A 170 -4.20 31.82 -14.08
N ILE A 171 -3.49 32.79 -13.49
CA ILE A 171 -2.15 33.20 -13.90
C ILE A 171 -1.19 32.59 -12.88
N ALA A 172 -0.43 31.57 -13.31
CA ALA A 172 0.32 30.70 -12.39
C ALA A 172 1.57 31.36 -11.78
N SER A 173 2.16 32.34 -12.46
CA SER A 173 3.41 32.98 -12.02
C SER A 173 3.59 34.36 -12.66
N GLY A 174 4.47 35.18 -12.07
CA GLY A 174 4.78 36.55 -12.50
C GLY A 174 4.00 37.62 -11.72
N PRO A 175 4.20 38.91 -12.04
CA PRO A 175 3.63 40.05 -11.31
C PRO A 175 2.09 40.09 -11.33
N ASN A 176 1.47 39.34 -12.24
CA ASN A 176 0.03 39.24 -12.42
C ASN A 176 -0.56 37.93 -11.84
N SER A 177 0.16 37.21 -10.97
CA SER A 177 -0.32 35.94 -10.42
C SER A 177 -1.64 36.12 -9.66
N GLY A 178 -2.66 35.35 -10.03
CA GLY A 178 -4.01 35.53 -9.50
C GLY A 178 -5.01 34.53 -10.08
N ARG A 179 -6.23 34.52 -9.54
CA ARG A 179 -7.30 33.59 -9.92
C ARG A 179 -8.65 34.31 -10.08
N ALA A 180 -9.42 33.88 -11.06
CA ALA A 180 -10.82 34.26 -11.26
C ALA A 180 -11.66 33.01 -11.58
N THR A 181 -12.98 33.12 -11.47
CA THR A 181 -13.91 32.04 -11.85
C THR A 181 -15.01 32.60 -12.73
N THR A 182 -15.42 31.85 -13.74
CA THR A 182 -16.47 32.32 -14.66
C THR A 182 -17.84 32.35 -14.00
N ALA A 183 -18.59 33.42 -14.24
CA ALA A 183 -19.98 33.59 -13.81
C ALA A 183 -20.95 32.74 -14.65
N GLU A 184 -22.25 32.78 -14.31
CA GLU A 184 -23.32 31.99 -14.95
C GLU A 184 -23.41 32.17 -16.48
N GLY A 185 -22.93 33.31 -17.02
CA GLY A 185 -22.83 33.58 -18.45
C GLY A 185 -21.44 33.36 -19.07
N GLY A 186 -20.55 32.66 -18.37
CA GLY A 186 -19.18 32.35 -18.81
C GLY A 186 -18.19 33.51 -18.75
N GLN A 187 -18.61 34.68 -18.23
CA GLN A 187 -17.75 35.85 -18.14
C GLN A 187 -16.82 35.81 -16.93
N TRP A 188 -15.64 36.40 -17.08
CA TRP A 188 -14.65 36.54 -16.01
C TRP A 188 -13.86 37.84 -16.18
N THR A 189 -13.32 38.35 -15.07
CA THR A 189 -12.53 39.59 -15.04
C THR A 189 -11.40 39.45 -14.02
N MET A 190 -10.22 39.93 -14.39
CA MET A 190 -9.04 40.14 -13.55
C MET A 190 -8.63 41.61 -13.69
N ALA A 191 -8.68 42.37 -12.60
CA ALA A 191 -8.29 43.77 -12.56
C ALA A 191 -6.87 43.91 -12.01
N ASP A 192 -6.36 45.14 -12.04
CA ASP A 192 -5.10 45.53 -11.38
C ASP A 192 -3.85 44.80 -11.92
N LEU A 193 -3.85 44.47 -13.22
CA LEU A 193 -2.74 43.74 -13.85
C LEU A 193 -1.69 44.70 -14.42
N VAL A 194 -0.42 44.43 -14.14
CA VAL A 194 0.73 45.18 -14.63
C VAL A 194 0.97 44.86 -16.13
N PRO A 195 1.41 45.84 -16.95
CA PRO A 195 1.74 45.60 -18.35
C PRO A 195 2.86 44.56 -18.53
N GLY A 196 2.73 43.69 -19.53
CA GLY A 196 3.75 42.68 -19.85
C GLY A 196 3.19 41.30 -20.25
N PRO A 197 4.07 40.35 -20.57
CA PRO A 197 3.68 38.99 -20.95
C PRO A 197 3.11 38.22 -19.74
N LEU A 198 2.04 37.47 -19.97
CA LEU A 198 1.41 36.58 -19.00
C LEU A 198 0.90 35.30 -19.67
N ALA A 199 0.74 34.25 -18.86
CA ALA A 199 0.18 32.97 -19.28
C ALA A 199 -1.08 32.66 -18.46
N LEU A 200 -2.21 32.54 -19.13
CA LEU A 200 -3.49 32.15 -18.55
C LEU A 200 -3.68 30.65 -18.69
N ILE A 201 -4.17 30.03 -17.62
CA ILE A 201 -4.61 28.65 -17.59
C ILE A 201 -6.10 28.65 -17.25
N ALA A 202 -6.92 28.05 -18.11
CA ALA A 202 -8.33 27.84 -17.87
C ALA A 202 -8.63 26.36 -17.65
N SER A 203 -9.24 26.02 -16.52
CA SER A 203 -9.53 24.63 -16.14
C SER A 203 -10.93 24.46 -15.53
N ILE A 204 -11.60 23.38 -15.93
CA ILE A 204 -12.86 22.90 -15.37
C ILE A 204 -12.98 21.39 -15.62
N ASP A 205 -13.60 20.66 -14.69
CA ASP A 205 -13.80 19.22 -14.83
C ASP A 205 -14.56 18.87 -16.12
N GLY A 206 -14.11 17.83 -16.81
CA GLY A 206 -14.71 17.36 -18.07
C GLY A 206 -14.20 18.09 -19.33
N TYR A 207 -13.24 19.00 -19.22
CA TYR A 207 -12.63 19.72 -20.33
C TYR A 207 -11.11 19.62 -20.32
N THR A 208 -10.48 19.71 -21.49
CA THR A 208 -9.01 19.83 -21.57
C THR A 208 -8.58 21.24 -21.14
N GLU A 209 -7.55 21.33 -20.29
CA GLU A 209 -7.00 22.61 -19.86
C GLU A 209 -6.53 23.44 -21.06
N ALA A 210 -6.92 24.71 -21.10
CA ALA A 210 -6.52 25.64 -22.14
C ALA A 210 -5.44 26.59 -21.58
N ARG A 211 -4.32 26.72 -22.30
CA ARG A 211 -3.23 27.65 -21.96
C ARG A 211 -3.10 28.70 -23.04
N VAL A 212 -3.14 29.98 -22.65
CA VAL A 212 -3.03 31.13 -23.56
C VAL A 212 -1.95 32.07 -23.06
N GLU A 213 -1.00 32.39 -23.92
CA GLU A 213 0.06 33.36 -23.64
C GLU A 213 -0.27 34.67 -24.38
N LEU A 214 -0.23 35.79 -23.66
CA LEU A 214 -0.52 37.12 -24.21
C LEU A 214 0.32 38.18 -23.51
N SER A 215 0.49 39.34 -24.15
CA SER A 215 1.11 40.52 -23.52
C SER A 215 0.06 41.59 -23.27
N LEU A 216 -0.08 42.06 -22.03
CA LEU A 216 -0.95 43.18 -21.69
C LEU A 216 -0.24 44.51 -21.97
N ASP A 217 -0.76 45.26 -22.92
CA ASP A 217 -0.37 46.65 -23.22
C ASP A 217 -1.54 47.64 -23.10
N SER A 218 -2.75 47.12 -22.84
CA SER A 218 -4.02 47.83 -22.69
C SER A 218 -5.08 46.91 -22.04
N ASP A 219 -6.22 47.48 -21.67
CA ASP A 219 -7.40 46.69 -21.27
C ASP A 219 -7.77 45.71 -22.37
N THR A 220 -7.73 44.43 -22.04
CA THR A 220 -7.82 43.35 -23.02
C THR A 220 -9.05 42.50 -22.74
N ARG A 221 -9.80 42.18 -23.80
CA ARG A 221 -10.90 41.21 -23.74
C ARG A 221 -10.62 40.01 -24.65
N ILE A 222 -10.66 38.81 -24.11
CA ILE A 222 -10.41 37.58 -24.86
C ILE A 222 -11.60 36.61 -24.80
N GLU A 223 -11.67 35.73 -25.81
CA GLU A 223 -12.56 34.57 -25.79
C GLU A 223 -11.71 33.33 -25.58
N LEU A 224 -12.00 32.56 -24.53
CA LEU A 224 -11.38 31.28 -24.25
C LEU A 224 -12.32 30.17 -24.68
N ARG A 225 -11.79 29.19 -25.38
CA ARG A 225 -12.57 28.02 -25.81
C ARG A 225 -11.96 26.76 -25.23
N LEU A 226 -12.77 26.04 -24.46
CA LEU A 226 -12.36 24.76 -23.90
C LEU A 226 -12.95 23.67 -24.76
N THR A 227 -12.08 22.73 -25.16
CA THR A 227 -12.52 21.52 -25.83
C THR A 227 -13.02 20.55 -24.76
N PRO A 228 -14.27 20.05 -24.85
CA PRO A 228 -14.71 18.95 -24.00
C PRO A 228 -13.67 17.85 -24.03
N ALA A 229 -13.22 17.40 -22.86
CA ALA A 229 -12.38 16.23 -22.81
C ALA A 229 -13.15 15.14 -23.57
N ALA A 230 -12.49 14.47 -24.52
CA ALA A 230 -13.11 13.35 -25.23
C ALA A 230 -13.81 12.48 -24.17
N PRO A 231 -15.08 12.09 -24.37
CA PRO A 231 -15.74 11.24 -23.38
C PRO A 231 -14.76 10.12 -23.07
N GLY A 232 -14.31 10.05 -21.81
CA GLY A 232 -13.42 8.99 -21.37
C GLY A 232 -14.00 7.69 -21.90
N PRO A 233 -13.18 6.79 -22.47
CA PRO A 233 -13.65 5.80 -23.43
C PRO A 233 -14.97 5.18 -22.97
N SER A 234 -16.05 5.51 -23.67
CA SER A 234 -17.37 4.91 -23.50
C SER A 234 -17.30 3.51 -24.10
N GLY A 235 -16.52 2.67 -23.43
CA GLY A 235 -16.35 1.25 -23.66
C GLY A 235 -16.64 0.52 -22.36
N PRO A 236 -16.69 -0.83 -22.38
CA PRO A 236 -16.85 -1.60 -21.16
C PRO A 236 -15.74 -1.22 -20.16
N ALA A 237 -16.14 -0.92 -18.93
CA ALA A 237 -15.24 -0.65 -17.83
C ALA A 237 -15.16 -1.86 -16.91
N LEU A 238 -14.02 -2.01 -16.25
CA LEU A 238 -13.82 -2.90 -15.14
C LEU A 238 -14.22 -2.15 -13.89
N ALA A 239 -15.22 -2.65 -13.17
CA ALA A 239 -15.64 -2.09 -11.90
C ALA A 239 -15.45 -3.12 -10.80
N GLY A 240 -15.20 -2.64 -9.58
CA GLY A 240 -15.07 -3.51 -8.42
C GLY A 240 -14.80 -2.72 -7.17
N VAL A 241 -14.67 -3.44 -6.07
CA VAL A 241 -14.31 -2.91 -4.75
C VAL A 241 -13.07 -3.62 -4.25
N VAL A 242 -12.10 -2.84 -3.75
CA VAL A 242 -10.89 -3.38 -3.12
C VAL A 242 -11.06 -3.34 -1.61
N VAL A 243 -10.80 -4.47 -0.95
CA VAL A 243 -10.94 -4.63 0.50
C VAL A 243 -9.70 -5.24 1.13
N ASP A 244 -9.49 -5.02 2.43
CA ASP A 244 -8.48 -5.73 3.22
C ASP A 244 -8.92 -7.19 3.37
N ALA A 245 -8.04 -8.13 2.97
CA ALA A 245 -8.36 -9.56 2.94
C ALA A 245 -8.69 -10.16 4.32
N LEU A 246 -8.38 -9.49 5.42
CA LEU A 246 -8.63 -9.96 6.77
C LEU A 246 -9.82 -9.23 7.42
N SER A 247 -9.79 -7.90 7.41
CA SER A 247 -10.82 -7.07 8.04
C SER A 247 -12.05 -6.82 7.18
N GLN A 248 -11.95 -7.05 5.86
CA GLN A 248 -12.96 -6.73 4.86
C GLN A 248 -13.32 -5.23 4.79
N ALA A 249 -12.50 -4.36 5.40
CA ALA A 249 -12.64 -2.93 5.28
C ALA A 249 -12.25 -2.47 3.86
N PRO A 250 -12.95 -1.47 3.29
CA PRO A 250 -12.58 -0.91 1.99
C PRO A 250 -11.18 -0.28 2.03
N LEU A 251 -10.44 -0.42 0.92
CA LEU A 251 -9.09 0.11 0.78
C LEU A 251 -9.05 1.25 -0.24
N PRO A 252 -8.91 2.53 0.18
CA PRO A 252 -8.74 3.65 -0.72
C PRO A 252 -7.31 3.79 -1.25
N GLY A 253 -7.15 4.46 -2.38
CA GLY A 253 -5.83 4.79 -2.93
C GLY A 253 -5.10 3.61 -3.58
N VAL A 254 -5.76 2.47 -3.79
CA VAL A 254 -5.18 1.31 -4.46
C VAL A 254 -5.11 1.57 -5.95
N VAL A 255 -3.92 1.51 -6.52
CA VAL A 255 -3.71 1.66 -7.96
C VAL A 255 -4.09 0.36 -8.66
N VAL A 256 -5.04 0.43 -9.59
CA VAL A 256 -5.54 -0.68 -10.40
C VAL A 256 -5.06 -0.49 -11.83
N ARG A 257 -4.26 -1.44 -12.33
CA ARG A 257 -3.73 -1.44 -13.71
C ARG A 257 -4.31 -2.61 -14.47
N VAL A 258 -4.98 -2.33 -15.59
CA VAL A 258 -5.63 -3.33 -16.44
C VAL A 258 -4.77 -3.56 -17.68
N ALA A 259 -4.30 -4.79 -17.90
CA ALA A 259 -3.49 -5.15 -19.05
C ALA A 259 -4.29 -4.94 -20.36
N GLY A 260 -3.73 -4.17 -21.29
CA GLY A 260 -4.43 -3.77 -22.53
C GLY A 260 -5.55 -2.75 -22.32
N GLY A 261 -5.80 -2.32 -21.07
CA GLY A 261 -6.75 -1.27 -20.71
C GLY A 261 -6.06 -0.04 -20.11
N GLY A 262 -6.80 0.70 -19.29
CA GLY A 262 -6.31 1.86 -18.56
C GLY A 262 -5.81 1.55 -17.15
N ASN A 263 -5.61 2.63 -16.40
CA ASN A 263 -5.34 2.60 -14.96
C ASN A 263 -6.43 3.37 -14.23
N GLY A 264 -6.62 3.07 -12.94
CA GLY A 264 -7.45 3.84 -12.03
C GLY A 264 -7.01 3.66 -10.59
N THR A 265 -7.72 4.31 -9.69
CA THR A 265 -7.44 4.28 -8.25
C THR A 265 -8.74 4.07 -7.50
N SER A 266 -8.72 3.26 -6.44
CA SER A 266 -9.89 3.08 -5.58
C SER A 266 -10.23 4.33 -4.77
N GLY A 267 -11.52 4.64 -4.65
CA GLY A 267 -12.06 5.72 -3.83
C GLY A 267 -12.10 5.41 -2.33
N PRO A 268 -12.60 6.35 -1.50
CA PRO A 268 -12.73 6.19 -0.03
C PRO A 268 -13.50 4.94 0.42
N ASP A 269 -14.43 4.47 -0.40
CA ASP A 269 -15.27 3.29 -0.22
C ASP A 269 -14.67 2.03 -0.88
N GLY A 270 -13.43 2.11 -1.38
CA GLY A 270 -12.73 1.00 -2.04
C GLY A 270 -13.16 0.77 -3.49
N HIS A 271 -14.20 1.47 -3.98
CA HIS A 271 -14.70 1.28 -5.33
C HIS A 271 -13.72 1.84 -6.37
N PHE A 272 -13.57 1.15 -7.49
CA PHE A 272 -12.79 1.61 -8.64
C PHE A 272 -13.56 1.35 -9.93
N VAL A 273 -13.26 2.17 -10.94
CA VAL A 273 -13.69 1.96 -12.32
C VAL A 273 -12.49 2.21 -13.23
N VAL A 274 -12.12 1.23 -14.04
CA VAL A 274 -11.01 1.33 -15.00
C VAL A 274 -11.49 1.01 -16.40
N PRO A 275 -11.30 1.88 -17.40
CA PRO A 275 -11.67 1.57 -18.77
C PRO A 275 -10.84 0.41 -19.33
N THR A 276 -11.47 -0.53 -20.05
CA THR A 276 -10.80 -1.76 -20.51
C THR A 276 -10.46 -1.79 -22.00
N GLY A 277 -10.89 -0.78 -22.77
CA GLY A 277 -10.75 -0.75 -24.23
C GLY A 277 -11.67 -1.73 -24.98
N GLY A 278 -12.37 -2.64 -24.29
CA GLY A 278 -13.42 -3.51 -24.85
C GLY A 278 -12.97 -4.68 -25.72
N GLU A 279 -11.67 -5.00 -25.73
CA GLU A 279 -11.12 -6.06 -26.56
C GLU A 279 -11.24 -7.47 -25.96
N SER A 280 -11.66 -7.63 -24.69
CA SER A 280 -11.72 -8.92 -24.00
C SER A 280 -12.84 -8.96 -22.95
N SER A 281 -13.29 -10.16 -22.58
CA SER A 281 -14.24 -10.35 -21.47
C SER A 281 -13.58 -10.57 -20.11
N ARG A 282 -12.25 -10.75 -20.09
CA ARG A 282 -11.44 -10.94 -18.89
C ARG A 282 -10.11 -10.24 -19.05
N TYR A 283 -9.66 -9.59 -17.99
CA TYR A 283 -8.44 -8.78 -18.01
C TYR A 283 -7.51 -9.14 -16.87
N ARG A 284 -6.23 -9.30 -17.19
CA ARG A 284 -5.19 -9.35 -16.17
C ARG A 284 -5.10 -7.98 -15.51
N THR A 285 -5.31 -7.97 -14.21
CA THR A 285 -5.39 -6.77 -13.38
C THR A 285 -4.35 -6.86 -12.29
N VAL A 286 -3.54 -5.81 -12.16
CA VAL A 286 -2.54 -5.68 -11.09
C VAL A 286 -3.01 -4.59 -10.14
N LEU A 287 -3.09 -4.91 -8.86
CA LEU A 287 -3.51 -4.02 -7.79
C LEU A 287 -2.31 -3.79 -6.85
N SER A 288 -1.94 -2.54 -6.65
CA SER A 288 -0.76 -2.16 -5.86
C SER A 288 -1.03 -0.93 -4.99
N ALA A 289 -0.58 -0.97 -3.74
CA ALA A 289 -0.48 0.18 -2.84
C ALA A 289 0.68 -0.07 -1.85
N PRO A 290 1.21 0.96 -1.16
CA PRO A 290 2.34 0.80 -0.24
C PRO A 290 2.07 -0.18 0.92
N ASP A 291 0.83 -0.21 1.44
CA ASP A 291 0.48 -0.95 2.67
C ASP A 291 -0.15 -2.33 2.40
N VAL A 292 -0.07 -2.82 1.15
CA VAL A 292 -0.61 -4.12 0.74
C VAL A 292 0.42 -4.90 -0.06
N VAL A 293 0.27 -6.23 -0.07
CA VAL A 293 0.97 -7.11 -1.01
C VAL A 293 0.35 -6.89 -2.40
N GLU A 294 1.18 -6.60 -3.40
CA GLU A 294 0.73 -6.48 -4.79
C GLU A 294 0.05 -7.77 -5.23
N ARG A 295 -1.13 -7.64 -5.82
CA ARG A 295 -1.91 -8.77 -6.33
C ARG A 295 -2.06 -8.70 -7.83
N SER A 296 -1.76 -9.81 -8.52
CA SER A 296 -2.09 -9.99 -9.95
C SER A 296 -3.22 -11.00 -10.07
N THR A 297 -4.35 -10.57 -10.60
CA THR A 297 -5.55 -11.42 -10.76
C THR A 297 -6.20 -11.23 -12.13
N ILE A 298 -7.25 -11.99 -12.40
CA ILE A 298 -8.04 -11.93 -13.62
C ILE A 298 -9.45 -11.50 -13.25
N VAL A 299 -9.88 -10.35 -13.76
CA VAL A 299 -11.20 -9.77 -13.47
C VAL A 299 -12.04 -9.81 -14.74
N ALA A 300 -13.29 -10.25 -14.62
CA ALA A 300 -14.23 -10.29 -15.74
C ALA A 300 -14.83 -8.89 -15.98
N ALA A 301 -14.98 -8.52 -17.25
CA ALA A 301 -15.65 -7.28 -17.61
C ALA A 301 -17.15 -7.37 -17.32
N GLY A 302 -17.75 -6.28 -16.84
CA GLY A 302 -19.19 -6.19 -16.57
C GLY A 302 -19.66 -6.84 -15.25
N SER A 303 -18.76 -7.39 -14.43
CA SER A 303 -19.04 -7.80 -13.05
C SER A 303 -18.39 -6.83 -12.07
N GLU A 304 -19.09 -6.49 -10.98
CA GLU A 304 -18.45 -5.85 -9.82
C GLU A 304 -17.71 -6.93 -9.02
N ALA A 305 -16.38 -6.96 -9.14
CA ALA A 305 -15.55 -7.90 -8.39
C ALA A 305 -15.16 -7.30 -7.03
N GLU A 306 -15.34 -8.08 -5.96
CA GLU A 306 -14.69 -7.82 -4.68
C GLU A 306 -13.29 -8.43 -4.67
N ILE A 307 -12.27 -7.61 -4.44
CA ILE A 307 -10.86 -8.01 -4.52
C ILE A 307 -10.18 -7.76 -3.17
N GLY A 308 -10.00 -8.83 -2.40
CA GLY A 308 -9.25 -8.78 -1.14
C GLY A 308 -7.74 -8.68 -1.36
N LEU A 309 -7.08 -7.71 -0.73
CA LEU A 309 -5.62 -7.54 -0.72
C LEU A 309 -5.02 -7.89 0.64
N ILE A 310 -3.90 -8.61 0.62
CA ILE A 310 -3.19 -8.99 1.85
C ILE A 310 -2.49 -7.75 2.39
N PRO A 311 -2.65 -7.38 3.68
CA PRO A 311 -1.93 -6.25 4.25
C PRO A 311 -0.41 -6.50 4.27
N ALA A 312 0.41 -5.50 3.97
CA ALA A 312 1.87 -5.64 3.93
C ALA A 312 2.48 -6.01 5.30
N ARG A 313 1.76 -5.73 6.39
CA ARG A 313 2.13 -6.12 7.76
C ARG A 313 1.91 -7.60 8.08
N PHE A 314 1.19 -8.34 7.23
CA PHE A 314 0.91 -9.76 7.46
C PHE A 314 2.19 -10.59 7.28
N ASP A 315 2.34 -11.66 8.07
CA ASP A 315 3.51 -12.55 7.97
C ASP A 315 3.40 -13.44 6.70
N LEU A 316 3.72 -12.82 5.57
CA LEU A 316 3.64 -13.45 4.25
C LEU A 316 4.63 -14.62 4.13
N ARG A 317 5.74 -14.59 4.87
CA ARG A 317 6.72 -15.67 4.87
C ARG A 317 6.14 -16.94 5.47
N SER A 318 5.57 -16.85 6.67
CA SER A 318 4.94 -18.03 7.30
C SER A 318 3.73 -18.52 6.48
N PHE A 319 2.98 -17.60 5.85
CA PHE A 319 1.90 -17.96 4.94
C PHE A 319 2.41 -18.72 3.70
N ASP A 320 3.53 -18.28 3.12
CA ASP A 320 4.17 -18.93 2.00
C ASP A 320 4.67 -20.32 2.36
N GLU A 321 5.33 -20.47 3.52
CA GLU A 321 5.75 -21.77 4.03
C GLU A 321 4.53 -22.71 4.19
N MET A 322 3.43 -22.22 4.76
CA MET A 322 2.23 -23.02 5.04
C MET A 322 1.44 -23.42 3.80
N PHE A 323 1.10 -22.46 2.94
CA PHE A 323 0.13 -22.67 1.86
C PHE A 323 0.75 -22.75 0.47
N ARG A 324 1.96 -22.21 0.29
CA ARG A 324 2.65 -22.12 -1.01
C ARG A 324 4.03 -22.77 -0.98
N GLY A 325 4.34 -23.59 0.03
CA GLY A 325 5.65 -24.22 0.24
C GLY A 325 6.08 -25.14 -0.92
N ARG A 326 5.10 -25.65 -1.68
CA ARG A 326 5.30 -26.44 -2.91
C ARG A 326 5.27 -25.60 -4.20
N GLY A 327 5.43 -24.28 -4.08
CA GLY A 327 5.49 -23.32 -5.18
C GLY A 327 4.15 -22.74 -5.62
N ALA A 328 3.03 -23.30 -5.17
CA ALA A 328 1.69 -22.80 -5.43
C ALA A 328 0.70 -23.27 -4.37
N LEU A 329 -0.43 -22.58 -4.25
CA LEU A 329 -1.53 -22.91 -3.35
C LEU A 329 -2.23 -24.21 -3.77
N HIS A 330 -2.32 -25.15 -2.85
CA HIS A 330 -3.15 -26.35 -2.99
C HIS A 330 -4.14 -26.38 -1.83
N ARG A 331 -5.44 -26.46 -2.13
CA ARG A 331 -6.48 -26.51 -1.10
C ARG A 331 -7.71 -27.27 -1.54
N TRP A 332 -8.51 -27.66 -0.58
CA TRP A 332 -9.88 -28.11 -0.81
C TRP A 332 -10.75 -26.94 -1.30
N VAL A 333 -11.68 -27.23 -2.21
CA VAL A 333 -12.69 -26.27 -2.72
C VAL A 333 -14.09 -26.54 -2.18
N GLU A 334 -14.31 -27.75 -1.70
CA GLU A 334 -15.54 -28.23 -1.05
C GLU A 334 -15.17 -28.85 0.30
N ALA A 335 -16.13 -28.86 1.23
CA ALA A 335 -15.91 -29.45 2.55
C ALA A 335 -15.65 -30.96 2.39
N PRO A 336 -14.54 -31.50 2.92
CA PRO A 336 -14.27 -32.92 2.85
C PRO A 336 -15.23 -33.70 3.75
N ARG A 337 -15.50 -34.96 3.38
CA ARG A 337 -16.03 -35.95 4.30
C ARG A 337 -14.93 -36.42 5.24
N LEU A 338 -15.26 -36.70 6.49
CA LEU A 338 -14.35 -37.30 7.46
C LEU A 338 -14.70 -38.77 7.63
N VAL A 339 -13.74 -39.67 7.43
CA VAL A 339 -13.90 -41.10 7.72
C VAL A 339 -12.93 -41.46 8.83
N ILE A 340 -13.46 -41.92 9.97
CA ILE A 340 -12.67 -42.39 11.12
C ILE A 340 -12.72 -43.90 11.15
N GLU A 341 -11.61 -44.56 10.87
CA GLU A 341 -11.43 -45.99 11.09
C GLU A 341 -11.05 -46.23 12.56
N ARG A 342 -11.93 -46.92 13.28
CA ARG A 342 -11.78 -47.24 14.70
C ARG A 342 -10.78 -48.37 14.94
N ARG A 343 -10.55 -49.24 13.97
CA ARG A 343 -9.53 -50.28 14.09
C ARG A 343 -8.15 -49.65 14.01
N VAL A 344 -7.28 -50.00 14.94
CA VAL A 344 -5.89 -49.60 14.87
C VAL A 344 -5.25 -50.35 13.71
N LEU A 345 -4.65 -49.61 12.77
CA LEU A 345 -4.02 -50.18 11.58
C LEU A 345 -2.54 -50.49 11.84
N ARG A 346 -1.98 -51.46 11.13
CA ARG A 346 -0.54 -51.75 11.20
C ARG A 346 0.23 -50.86 10.25
N PHE A 347 1.11 -50.00 10.77
CA PHE A 347 1.95 -49.18 9.91
C PHE A 347 3.00 -50.02 9.20
N SER A 348 3.15 -49.79 7.89
CA SER A 348 4.15 -50.45 7.04
C SER A 348 5.13 -49.43 6.44
N ASN A 349 4.61 -48.49 5.65
CA ASN A 349 5.40 -47.43 5.00
C ASN A 349 4.52 -46.21 4.68
N THR A 350 5.11 -45.03 4.49
CA THR A 350 4.42 -43.79 4.13
C THR A 350 3.89 -43.75 2.70
N THR A 351 4.43 -44.59 1.81
CA THR A 351 4.02 -44.63 0.40
C THR A 351 2.78 -45.48 0.14
N ASP A 352 2.41 -46.33 1.11
CA ASP A 352 1.35 -47.30 0.93
C ASP A 352 -0.02 -46.60 0.79
N SER A 353 -0.92 -47.29 0.09
CA SER A 353 -2.30 -46.81 -0.14
C SER A 353 -3.33 -47.58 0.67
N HIS A 354 -2.91 -48.68 1.29
CA HIS A 354 -3.72 -49.57 2.11
C HIS A 354 -2.90 -50.05 3.30
N TYR A 355 -3.56 -50.29 4.43
CA TYR A 355 -2.95 -50.85 5.63
C TYR A 355 -3.83 -51.95 6.20
N GLU A 356 -3.21 -52.93 6.87
CA GLU A 356 -3.92 -54.03 7.49
C GLU A 356 -4.59 -53.57 8.80
N ALA A 357 -5.86 -53.91 8.97
CA ALA A 357 -6.60 -53.67 10.20
C ALA A 357 -6.12 -54.64 11.31
N GLY A 358 -5.64 -54.10 12.42
CA GLY A 358 -5.19 -54.89 13.57
C GLY A 358 -6.35 -55.46 14.40
N GLU A 359 -6.05 -55.84 15.64
CA GLU A 359 -7.06 -56.35 16.58
C GLU A 359 -7.66 -55.22 17.44
N ALA A 360 -6.82 -54.27 17.87
CA ALA A 360 -7.19 -53.19 18.77
C ALA A 360 -8.25 -52.27 18.14
N LEU A 361 -9.25 -51.90 18.94
CA LEU A 361 -10.41 -51.11 18.51
C LEU A 361 -10.60 -49.92 19.45
N MET A 362 -10.68 -48.72 18.87
CA MET A 362 -11.07 -47.51 19.61
C MET A 362 -12.48 -47.68 20.19
N THR A 363 -12.66 -47.25 21.43
CA THR A 363 -14.00 -47.09 22.01
C THR A 363 -14.81 -46.03 21.25
N GLU A 364 -16.13 -46.05 21.41
CA GLU A 364 -16.99 -45.01 20.84
C GLU A 364 -16.58 -43.61 21.34
N GLU A 365 -16.28 -43.49 22.63
CA GLU A 365 -15.86 -42.24 23.28
C GLU A 365 -14.55 -41.70 22.69
N GLU A 366 -13.55 -42.57 22.47
CA GLU A 366 -12.29 -42.17 21.84
C GLU A 366 -12.50 -41.67 20.42
N SER A 367 -13.30 -42.38 19.63
CA SER A 367 -13.59 -41.98 18.24
C SER A 367 -14.42 -40.69 18.17
N ALA A 368 -15.35 -40.48 19.11
CA ALA A 368 -16.13 -39.25 19.22
C ALA A 368 -15.25 -38.06 19.65
N GLY A 369 -14.32 -38.27 20.59
CA GLY A 369 -13.34 -37.24 20.98
C GLY A 369 -12.39 -36.87 19.84
N LEU A 370 -11.94 -37.86 19.05
CA LEU A 370 -11.16 -37.63 17.83
C LEU A 370 -11.95 -36.82 16.80
N ALA A 371 -13.21 -37.18 16.53
CA ALA A 371 -14.08 -36.41 15.65
C ALA A 371 -14.26 -34.96 16.14
N ALA A 372 -14.46 -34.76 17.44
CA ALA A 372 -14.66 -33.45 18.04
C ALA A 372 -13.42 -32.55 17.92
N ASP A 373 -12.22 -33.07 18.15
CA ASP A 373 -10.97 -32.32 18.00
C ASP A 373 -10.74 -31.87 16.55
N LEU A 374 -10.97 -32.77 15.59
CA LEU A 374 -10.84 -32.46 14.17
C LEU A 374 -11.89 -31.46 13.71
N ALA A 375 -13.13 -31.60 14.17
CA ALA A 375 -14.22 -30.67 13.86
C ALA A 375 -13.95 -29.27 14.43
N TRP A 376 -13.31 -29.18 15.60
CA TRP A 376 -12.87 -27.91 16.18
C TRP A 376 -11.71 -27.27 15.39
N ALA A 377 -10.75 -28.07 14.91
CA ALA A 377 -9.61 -27.56 14.16
C ALA A 377 -9.97 -27.12 12.73
N LEU A 378 -10.96 -27.77 12.10
CA LEU A 378 -11.36 -27.51 10.70
C LEU A 378 -11.66 -26.03 10.39
N PRO A 379 -12.54 -25.30 11.11
CA PRO A 379 -12.82 -23.90 10.79
C PRO A 379 -11.58 -23.01 11.01
N GLN A 380 -10.71 -23.36 11.95
CA GLN A 380 -9.48 -22.60 12.20
C GLN A 380 -8.47 -22.76 11.05
N LEU A 381 -8.37 -23.96 10.50
CA LEU A 381 -7.47 -24.28 9.38
C LEU A 381 -8.05 -24.00 8.00
N THR A 382 -9.32 -23.56 7.94
CA THR A 382 -10.01 -23.22 6.68
C THR A 382 -10.54 -21.79 6.66
N GLY A 383 -10.17 -20.97 7.64
CA GLY A 383 -10.60 -19.58 7.72
C GLY A 383 -12.11 -19.42 7.93
N GLY A 384 -12.78 -20.47 8.42
CA GLY A 384 -14.23 -20.57 8.52
C GLY A 384 -14.94 -20.95 7.20
N ARG A 385 -14.21 -21.18 6.11
CA ARG A 385 -14.81 -21.60 4.83
C ARG A 385 -15.60 -22.90 4.96
N PHE A 386 -15.11 -23.82 5.80
CA PHE A 386 -15.81 -25.02 6.20
C PHE A 386 -16.08 -24.95 7.70
N ALA A 387 -17.33 -24.62 8.06
CA ALA A 387 -17.78 -24.64 9.46
C ALA A 387 -17.87 -26.07 10.03
N ALA A 388 -18.00 -27.07 9.16
CA ALA A 388 -18.04 -28.49 9.51
C ALA A 388 -17.58 -29.35 8.32
N PHE A 389 -17.24 -30.62 8.59
CA PHE A 389 -17.08 -31.63 7.56
C PHE A 389 -18.42 -31.89 6.84
N ALA A 390 -18.37 -32.34 5.59
CA ALA A 390 -19.59 -32.66 4.83
C ALA A 390 -20.37 -33.83 5.44
N SER A 391 -19.64 -34.82 5.97
CA SER A 391 -20.16 -35.90 6.82
C SER A 391 -19.05 -36.37 7.75
N VAL A 392 -19.42 -37.03 8.85
CA VAL A 392 -18.49 -37.76 9.71
C VAL A 392 -18.97 -39.20 9.77
N ASP A 393 -18.19 -40.10 9.18
CA ASP A 393 -18.49 -41.52 9.10
C ASP A 393 -17.48 -42.28 9.96
N VAL A 394 -17.99 -43.01 10.96
CA VAL A 394 -17.15 -43.83 11.85
C VAL A 394 -17.31 -45.29 11.44
N VAL A 395 -16.21 -45.91 11.06
CA VAL A 395 -16.16 -47.29 10.56
C VAL A 395 -15.27 -48.15 11.45
N ALA A 396 -15.53 -49.45 11.48
CA ALA A 396 -14.72 -50.41 12.20
C ALA A 396 -14.51 -51.64 11.30
N SER A 397 -13.38 -51.67 10.60
CA SER A 397 -13.07 -52.78 9.70
C SER A 397 -12.79 -54.07 10.48
N GLU A 398 -13.08 -55.22 9.86
CA GLU A 398 -12.79 -56.54 10.45
C GLU A 398 -11.26 -56.76 10.55
N PRO A 399 -10.75 -57.41 11.61
CA PRO A 399 -9.32 -57.69 11.75
C PRO A 399 -8.75 -58.44 10.53
N GLY A 400 -7.53 -58.10 10.14
CA GLY A 400 -6.82 -58.67 8.99
C GLY A 400 -7.28 -58.13 7.62
N THR A 401 -8.31 -57.27 7.57
CA THR A 401 -8.74 -56.67 6.31
C THR A 401 -7.80 -55.56 5.85
N SER A 402 -7.70 -55.36 4.54
CA SER A 402 -6.91 -54.28 3.94
C SER A 402 -7.77 -53.03 3.79
N VAL A 403 -7.40 -51.94 4.50
CA VAL A 403 -8.17 -50.70 4.60
C VAL A 403 -7.56 -49.62 3.68
N PRO A 404 -8.31 -49.08 2.70
CA PRO A 404 -7.82 -48.03 1.80
C PRO A 404 -7.88 -46.65 2.44
N ILE A 405 -6.77 -45.90 2.38
CA ILE A 405 -6.69 -44.54 2.95
C ILE A 405 -6.87 -43.42 1.91
N GLY A 406 -6.82 -43.75 0.61
CA GLY A 406 -6.70 -42.78 -0.48
C GLY A 406 -8.00 -42.48 -1.23
N GLN A 407 -9.07 -42.15 -0.52
CA GLN A 407 -10.41 -41.94 -1.10
C GLN A 407 -10.64 -40.48 -1.53
N ASN A 408 -11.14 -40.26 -2.75
CA ASN A 408 -11.45 -38.91 -3.23
C ASN A 408 -12.64 -38.31 -2.43
N GLY A 409 -12.56 -37.02 -2.12
CA GLY A 409 -13.57 -36.31 -1.32
C GLY A 409 -13.45 -36.55 0.18
N VAL A 410 -12.45 -37.31 0.64
CA VAL A 410 -12.35 -37.81 2.01
C VAL A 410 -11.05 -37.39 2.68
N ILE A 411 -11.14 -37.02 3.95
CA ILE A 411 -10.05 -37.09 4.91
C ILE A 411 -10.23 -38.37 5.73
N PHE A 412 -9.32 -39.32 5.52
CA PHE A 412 -9.29 -40.59 6.25
C PHE A 412 -8.48 -40.43 7.54
N VAL A 413 -8.94 -40.99 8.64
CA VAL A 413 -8.25 -40.91 9.93
C VAL A 413 -8.22 -42.27 10.60
N ALA A 414 -7.06 -42.68 11.09
CA ALA A 414 -6.92 -43.87 11.92
C ALA A 414 -5.76 -43.75 12.90
N ARG A 415 -5.77 -44.61 13.92
CA ARG A 415 -4.59 -44.90 14.74
C ARG A 415 -3.76 -45.98 14.09
N PHE A 416 -2.44 -45.91 14.29
CA PHE A 416 -1.46 -46.82 13.70
C PHE A 416 -0.51 -47.38 14.75
N GLU A 417 -0.38 -48.71 14.79
CA GLU A 417 0.67 -49.43 15.52
C GLU A 417 2.01 -49.29 14.77
N GLY A 418 3.09 -48.98 15.49
CA GLY A 418 4.45 -48.92 14.94
C GLY A 418 4.81 -47.64 14.17
N LEU A 419 3.93 -46.63 14.16
CA LEU A 419 4.18 -45.37 13.44
C LEU A 419 5.37 -44.61 14.03
N THR A 420 5.39 -44.39 15.36
CA THR A 420 6.51 -43.68 16.01
C THR A 420 7.83 -44.42 15.83
N ASP A 421 7.83 -45.75 15.95
CA ASP A 421 9.03 -46.56 15.77
C ASP A 421 9.59 -46.45 14.35
N ALA A 422 8.71 -46.36 13.35
CA ALA A 422 9.12 -46.28 11.94
C ALA A 422 9.57 -44.88 11.51
N LEU A 423 8.93 -43.82 12.02
CA LEU A 423 9.13 -42.44 11.53
C LEU A 423 9.82 -41.50 12.53
N GLY A 424 9.86 -41.86 13.81
CA GLY A 424 10.29 -40.95 14.89
C GLY A 424 9.32 -39.78 15.12
N ALA A 425 8.05 -39.92 14.72
CA ALA A 425 7.00 -38.89 14.82
C ALA A 425 5.72 -39.48 15.41
N TRP A 426 4.92 -38.67 16.11
CA TRP A 426 3.65 -39.12 16.71
C TRP A 426 2.46 -39.15 15.75
N GLY A 427 2.60 -38.48 14.61
CA GLY A 427 1.59 -38.39 13.58
C GLY A 427 2.23 -38.27 12.21
N TYR A 428 1.42 -38.55 11.18
CA TYR A 428 1.81 -38.36 9.80
C TYR A 428 0.60 -38.02 8.92
N GLY A 429 0.61 -36.83 8.36
CA GLY A 429 -0.41 -36.32 7.45
C GLY A 429 0.01 -36.48 5.99
N ARG A 430 -0.95 -36.87 5.15
CA ARG A 430 -0.75 -37.00 3.71
C ARG A 430 -1.92 -36.42 2.95
N TRP A 431 -1.66 -35.85 1.77
CA TRP A 431 -2.70 -35.38 0.87
C TRP A 431 -2.28 -35.57 -0.59
N ALA A 432 -3.25 -35.46 -1.49
CA ALA A 432 -3.00 -35.41 -2.91
C ALA A 432 -3.92 -34.41 -3.60
N TRP A 433 -3.42 -33.77 -4.64
CA TRP A 433 -4.15 -32.80 -5.45
C TRP A 433 -4.17 -33.22 -6.93
N ASN A 434 -5.10 -32.64 -7.68
CA ASN A 434 -5.19 -32.81 -9.13
C ASN A 434 -4.38 -31.73 -9.87
N ALA A 435 -4.39 -31.77 -11.21
CA ALA A 435 -3.68 -30.78 -12.03
C ALA A 435 -4.19 -29.33 -11.87
N THR A 436 -5.41 -29.13 -11.36
CA THR A 436 -5.99 -27.80 -11.11
C THR A 436 -5.63 -27.25 -9.73
N GLY A 437 -4.82 -27.97 -8.95
CA GLY A 437 -4.38 -27.56 -7.61
C GLY A 437 -5.38 -27.87 -6.49
N GLU A 438 -6.49 -28.52 -6.80
CA GLU A 438 -7.49 -28.88 -5.79
C GLU A 438 -7.03 -30.12 -5.03
N VAL A 439 -7.00 -30.02 -3.71
CA VAL A 439 -6.79 -31.19 -2.84
C VAL A 439 -8.04 -32.06 -2.95
N ARG A 440 -7.82 -33.34 -3.28
CA ARG A 440 -8.90 -34.31 -3.52
C ARG A 440 -9.00 -35.39 -2.46
N ARG A 441 -7.96 -35.60 -1.65
CA ARG A 441 -7.93 -36.61 -0.60
C ARG A 441 -6.86 -36.29 0.43
N GLY A 442 -7.13 -36.63 1.68
CA GLY A 442 -6.23 -36.49 2.81
C GLY A 442 -6.24 -37.73 3.70
N ALA A 443 -5.16 -37.94 4.45
CA ALA A 443 -5.06 -38.97 5.47
C ALA A 443 -4.36 -38.39 6.71
N VAL A 444 -4.91 -38.68 7.88
CA VAL A 444 -4.33 -38.39 9.19
C VAL A 444 -4.00 -39.71 9.86
N MET A 445 -2.71 -39.96 10.04
CA MET A 445 -2.21 -41.15 10.73
C MET A 445 -1.73 -40.74 12.10
N LEU A 446 -2.29 -41.33 13.15
CA LEU A 446 -1.91 -41.03 14.53
C LEU A 446 -1.25 -42.25 15.15
N ASP A 447 -0.16 -42.09 15.89
CA ASP A 447 0.41 -43.19 16.66
C ASP A 447 -0.60 -43.70 17.71
N ALA A 448 -0.81 -45.01 17.74
CA ALA A 448 -1.84 -45.62 18.58
C ALA A 448 -1.59 -45.42 20.08
N THR A 449 -0.34 -45.50 20.53
CA THR A 449 0.03 -45.35 21.95
C THR A 449 -0.12 -43.89 22.37
N PHE A 450 0.49 -42.98 21.60
CA PHE A 450 0.44 -41.55 21.92
C PHE A 450 -1.01 -41.00 21.93
N ASP A 451 -1.83 -41.38 20.95
CA ASP A 451 -3.18 -40.83 20.84
C ASP A 451 -4.18 -41.43 21.85
N SER A 452 -3.91 -42.63 22.37
CA SER A 452 -4.74 -43.28 23.41
C SER A 452 -4.41 -42.81 24.82
N GLU A 453 -3.13 -42.52 25.11
CA GLU A 453 -2.68 -42.11 26.44
C GLU A 453 -2.87 -40.60 26.71
N PRO A 454 -3.25 -40.18 27.93
CA PRO A 454 -3.46 -38.77 28.25
C PRO A 454 -2.23 -37.92 27.92
N SER A 455 -2.43 -36.91 27.08
CA SER A 455 -1.38 -36.00 26.65
C SER A 455 -1.93 -34.59 26.43
N VAL A 456 -1.23 -33.58 26.95
CA VAL A 456 -1.56 -32.16 26.71
C VAL A 456 -1.39 -31.76 25.24
N HIS A 457 -0.68 -32.56 24.44
CA HIS A 457 -0.41 -32.30 23.02
C HIS A 457 -1.28 -33.13 22.07
N ARG A 458 -2.20 -33.95 22.58
CA ARG A 458 -3.04 -34.81 21.73
C ARG A 458 -3.85 -34.00 20.73
N ARG A 459 -4.50 -32.94 21.20
CA ARG A 459 -5.37 -32.08 20.38
C ARG A 459 -4.58 -31.23 19.39
N SER A 460 -3.41 -30.70 19.79
CA SER A 460 -2.52 -29.96 18.89
C SER A 460 -1.96 -30.85 17.78
N LEU A 461 -1.58 -32.10 18.10
CA LEU A 461 -1.13 -33.06 17.09
C LEU A 461 -2.24 -33.38 16.09
N ARG A 462 -3.45 -33.69 16.56
CA ARG A 462 -4.61 -33.95 15.69
C ARG A 462 -4.88 -32.79 14.74
N ALA A 463 -4.80 -31.55 15.24
CA ALA A 463 -4.96 -30.35 14.42
C ALA A 463 -3.81 -30.18 13.41
N HIS A 464 -2.57 -30.46 13.81
CA HIS A 464 -1.39 -30.42 12.93
C HIS A 464 -1.52 -31.39 11.75
N GLU A 465 -1.85 -32.65 12.02
CA GLU A 465 -2.02 -33.64 10.96
C GLU A 465 -3.24 -33.35 10.09
N LEU A 466 -4.31 -32.76 10.65
CA LEU A 466 -5.42 -32.25 9.85
C LEU A 466 -4.97 -31.15 8.89
N GLY A 467 -4.08 -30.25 9.32
CA GLY A 467 -3.50 -29.22 8.46
C GLY A 467 -2.81 -29.82 7.23
N HIS A 468 -2.01 -30.85 7.41
CA HIS A 468 -1.45 -31.62 6.29
C HIS A 468 -2.53 -32.24 5.40
N ALA A 469 -3.53 -32.92 5.98
CA ALA A 469 -4.64 -33.49 5.19
C ALA A 469 -5.46 -32.43 4.43
N LEU A 470 -5.44 -31.18 4.88
CA LEU A 470 -6.05 -30.01 4.22
C LEU A 470 -5.15 -29.38 3.14
N GLY A 471 -3.87 -29.77 3.07
CA GLY A 471 -2.91 -29.30 2.08
C GLY A 471 -1.84 -28.35 2.61
N CYS A 472 -1.73 -28.16 3.93
CA CYS A 472 -0.76 -27.27 4.54
C CYS A 472 0.61 -27.95 4.68
N ASP A 473 1.67 -27.22 4.40
CA ASP A 473 3.05 -27.58 4.68
C ASP A 473 3.50 -26.99 6.04
N HIS A 474 4.68 -27.40 6.50
CA HIS A 474 5.23 -26.93 7.77
C HIS A 474 5.59 -25.45 7.75
N VAL A 475 5.38 -24.79 8.89
CA VAL A 475 5.86 -23.43 9.17
C VAL A 475 7.06 -23.51 10.11
N SER A 476 8.14 -22.79 9.79
CA SER A 476 9.37 -22.81 10.59
C SER A 476 9.23 -22.00 11.89
N ALA A 477 8.40 -20.96 11.89
CA ALA A 477 8.14 -20.13 13.06
C ALA A 477 7.12 -20.78 14.01
N PRO A 478 7.29 -20.66 15.34
CA PRO A 478 6.34 -21.18 16.33
C PRO A 478 5.09 -20.29 16.47
N THR A 479 4.56 -19.80 15.35
CA THR A 479 3.35 -18.96 15.28
C THR A 479 2.12 -19.76 14.84
N SER A 480 2.32 -20.98 14.33
CA SER A 480 1.31 -21.80 13.67
C SER A 480 1.24 -23.19 14.30
N VAL A 481 0.06 -23.81 14.28
CA VAL A 481 -0.10 -25.25 14.54
C VAL A 481 0.76 -26.09 13.60
N MET A 482 1.04 -25.62 12.38
CA MET A 482 1.90 -26.28 11.40
C MET A 482 3.39 -26.16 11.71
N HIS A 483 3.76 -25.64 12.88
CA HIS A 483 5.14 -25.76 13.35
C HIS A 483 5.53 -27.22 13.53
N VAL A 484 6.76 -27.57 13.11
CA VAL A 484 7.30 -28.96 13.09
C VAL A 484 7.25 -29.70 14.43
N SER A 485 7.00 -29.01 15.54
CA SER A 485 6.85 -29.63 16.86
C SER A 485 5.46 -30.24 17.11
N ALA A 486 4.43 -29.81 16.38
CA ALA A 486 3.02 -30.19 16.58
C ALA A 486 2.48 -29.97 18.00
N ARG A 487 3.08 -29.04 18.76
CA ARG A 487 2.73 -28.74 20.17
C ARG A 487 1.95 -27.45 20.37
N ILE A 488 1.65 -26.74 19.29
CA ILE A 488 0.96 -25.46 19.28
C ILE A 488 -0.45 -25.76 18.77
N GLU A 489 -1.49 -25.35 19.50
CA GLU A 489 -2.86 -25.37 18.98
C GLU A 489 -3.05 -24.27 17.91
N PRO A 490 -4.02 -24.39 16.99
CA PRO A 490 -4.28 -23.35 15.99
C PRO A 490 -4.37 -21.96 16.62
N THR A 491 -3.65 -21.02 16.01
CA THR A 491 -3.54 -19.63 16.48
C THR A 491 -4.38 -18.69 15.62
N SER A 492 -4.40 -17.40 15.97
CA SER A 492 -4.98 -16.37 15.10
C SER A 492 -4.28 -16.29 13.74
N PHE A 493 -2.97 -16.56 13.68
CA PHE A 493 -2.24 -16.61 12.41
C PHE A 493 -2.78 -17.72 11.51
N ASP A 494 -3.03 -18.92 12.04
CA ASP A 494 -3.57 -20.04 11.26
C ASP A 494 -4.93 -19.69 10.65
N LEU A 495 -5.80 -19.07 11.44
CA LEU A 495 -7.13 -18.62 11.00
C LEU A 495 -7.04 -17.56 9.89
N ASP A 496 -6.22 -16.53 10.08
CA ASP A 496 -6.08 -15.44 9.13
C ASP A 496 -5.35 -15.87 7.84
N ALA A 497 -4.32 -16.70 7.96
CA ALA A 497 -3.65 -17.34 6.83
C ALA A 497 -4.64 -18.19 6.02
N ALA A 498 -5.45 -19.01 6.69
CA ALA A 498 -6.47 -19.80 6.00
C ALA A 498 -7.55 -18.92 5.35
N ARG A 499 -8.01 -17.84 5.99
CA ARG A 499 -8.95 -16.89 5.36
C ARG A 499 -8.41 -16.36 4.04
N ILE A 500 -7.15 -15.93 4.01
CA ILE A 500 -6.49 -15.46 2.79
C ILE A 500 -6.41 -16.59 1.76
N ALA A 501 -5.92 -17.78 2.13
CA ALA A 501 -5.76 -18.90 1.20
C ALA A 501 -7.10 -19.30 0.55
N PHE A 502 -8.20 -19.31 1.31
CA PHE A 502 -9.52 -19.69 0.80
C PHE A 502 -10.22 -18.60 -0.03
N GLN A 503 -9.76 -17.35 0.04
CA GLN A 503 -10.15 -16.29 -0.91
C GLN A 503 -9.39 -16.38 -2.24
N ARG A 504 -8.29 -17.15 -2.31
CA ARG A 504 -7.51 -17.31 -3.54
C ARG A 504 -7.94 -18.55 -4.31
N PRO A 505 -7.93 -18.50 -5.66
CA PRO A 505 -8.06 -19.71 -6.46
C PRO A 505 -6.90 -20.68 -6.17
N PRO A 506 -7.12 -22.00 -6.28
CA PRO A 506 -6.03 -22.96 -6.34
C PRO A 506 -4.97 -22.55 -7.36
N LEU A 507 -3.72 -22.94 -7.12
CA LEU A 507 -2.53 -22.58 -7.88
C LEU A 507 -2.10 -21.10 -7.79
N ASN A 508 -2.69 -20.27 -6.91
CA ASN A 508 -2.14 -18.96 -6.58
C ASN A 508 -0.67 -19.08 -6.09
N ARG A 509 0.19 -18.15 -6.50
CA ARG A 509 1.64 -18.17 -6.21
C ARG A 509 2.09 -16.89 -5.52
N ALA A 510 3.22 -16.97 -4.82
CA ALA A 510 3.85 -15.81 -4.21
C ALA A 510 4.27 -14.75 -5.25
N PRO A 511 4.18 -13.44 -4.93
CA PRO A 511 3.68 -12.88 -3.67
C PRO A 511 2.14 -12.88 -3.54
N ASP A 512 1.37 -12.67 -4.61
CA ASP A 512 -0.09 -12.94 -4.68
C ASP A 512 -0.58 -12.94 -6.14
N ILE A 513 -0.26 -14.00 -6.88
CA ILE A 513 -0.51 -14.12 -8.33
C ILE A 513 -1.48 -15.26 -8.58
N ASP A 514 -2.67 -14.93 -9.06
CA ASP A 514 -3.67 -15.91 -9.47
C ASP A 514 -3.29 -16.54 -10.83
N PRO A 515 -3.52 -17.84 -11.03
CA PRO A 515 -3.23 -18.50 -12.29
C PRO A 515 -4.14 -17.97 -13.41
N ASP A 516 -3.69 -18.11 -14.65
CA ASP A 516 -4.54 -17.82 -15.79
C ASP A 516 -5.64 -18.91 -15.92
N PRO A 517 -6.94 -18.56 -15.81
CA PRO A 517 -8.02 -19.53 -15.87
C PRO A 517 -8.09 -20.26 -17.22
N LEU A 518 -7.54 -19.70 -18.30
CA LEU A 518 -7.51 -20.31 -19.64
C LEU A 518 -6.39 -21.36 -19.80
N VAL A 519 -5.37 -21.34 -18.94
CA VAL A 519 -4.28 -22.32 -18.95
C VAL A 519 -4.61 -23.52 -18.06
N VAL A 520 -5.41 -23.32 -17.00
CA VAL A 520 -5.82 -24.36 -16.05
C VAL A 520 -7.00 -25.19 -16.57
N SER A 521 -7.75 -24.70 -17.56
CA SER A 521 -8.91 -25.40 -18.13
C SER A 521 -8.69 -25.86 -19.58
N ARG A 522 -8.31 -27.14 -19.77
CA ARG A 522 -8.65 -27.90 -21.00
C ARG A 522 -8.54 -29.41 -20.83
N ALA A 523 -9.68 -30.06 -20.56
CA ALA A 523 -10.13 -31.35 -21.10
C ALA A 523 -11.66 -31.46 -20.93
N PRO A 524 -12.37 -32.18 -21.81
CA PRO A 524 -13.75 -31.94 -22.17
C PRO A 524 -14.70 -32.67 -21.22
N ASP A 525 -15.45 -31.93 -20.40
CA ASP A 525 -16.80 -32.29 -19.92
C ASP A 525 -17.26 -31.21 -18.92
N GLY A 526 -17.76 -30.08 -19.45
CA GLY A 526 -18.64 -29.15 -18.74
C GLY A 526 -18.01 -28.27 -17.65
N LEU A 527 -17.98 -26.95 -17.89
CA LEU A 527 -17.61 -25.93 -16.91
C LEU A 527 -18.85 -25.35 -16.22
N VAL A 528 -18.86 -25.37 -14.89
CA VAL A 528 -19.62 -24.41 -14.07
C VAL A 528 -18.66 -23.86 -13.02
N TRP A 529 -18.54 -22.53 -12.94
CA TRP A 529 -17.66 -21.81 -12.01
C TRP A 529 -18.44 -21.29 -10.81
N ALA A 530 -17.81 -21.27 -9.63
CA ALA A 530 -18.39 -20.83 -8.36
C ALA A 530 -18.44 -19.29 -8.17
N GLY A 531 -18.74 -18.56 -9.24
CA GLY A 531 -19.13 -17.14 -9.22
C GLY A 531 -20.54 -16.91 -9.77
N ASP A 532 -21.25 -17.97 -10.16
CA ASP A 532 -22.66 -17.94 -10.59
C ASP A 532 -23.61 -18.23 -9.41
N ARG A 533 -23.33 -17.67 -8.22
CA ARG A 533 -24.32 -17.52 -7.15
C ARG A 533 -24.23 -16.13 -6.54
#